data_AF-A0A200QLI5-F1
#
_entry.id   AF-A0A200QLI5-F1
#
_cell.length_a   1.000
_cell.length_b   1.000
_cell.length_c   1.000
_cell.angle_alpha   90.00
_cell.angle_beta   90.00
_cell.angle_gamma   90.00
#
_symmetry.space_group_name_H-M   'P 1'
#
loop_
_entity.id
_entity.type
_entity.pdbx_description
1 polymer ?
#
loop_
_entity_poly.entity_id
_entity_poly.type
_entity_poly.pdbx_seq_one_letter_code
_entity_poly.pdbx_strand_id
1 'polypeptide(L)'
;MATTACFIIVSRNYIPIYEAEVGTVLKKEEAAQQHQSIIHAALDIVQDLAWTTSAMFLKATDRFNDLVVSSYVTAGHILLI
;
A
#
# COMPACT_ATOMS: atom_id res chain seq x y z
N MET A 1 -12.43 4.89 -17.83
CA MET A 1 -12.25 5.27 -16.41
C MET A 1 -10.76 5.39 -16.17
N ALA A 2 -10.27 6.56 -15.74
CA ALA A 2 -8.86 6.70 -15.40
C ALA A 2 -8.63 5.99 -14.06
N THR A 3 -7.94 4.86 -14.09
CA THR A 3 -7.54 4.15 -12.87
C THR A 3 -6.21 4.74 -12.40
N THR A 4 -6.25 5.48 -11.29
CA THR A 4 -5.05 5.88 -10.56
C THR A 4 -4.77 4.89 -9.45
N ALA A 5 -3.55 4.39 -9.37
CA ALA A 5 -3.05 3.56 -8.28
C ALA A 5 -1.85 4.26 -7.64
N CYS A 6 -1.72 4.13 -6.32
CA CYS A 6 -0.51 4.49 -5.59
C CYS A 6 0.22 3.20 -5.28
N PHE A 7 1.53 3.17 -5.54
CA PHE A 7 2.39 2.04 -5.26
C PHE A 7 3.53 2.51 -4.35
N ILE A 8 3.65 1.91 -3.17
CA ILE A 8 4.66 2.24 -2.18
C ILE A 8 5.45 0.99 -1.79
N ILE A 9 6.77 1.15 -1.67
CA ILE A 9 7.64 0.15 -1.05
C ILE A 9 8.05 0.66 0.31
N VAL A 10 7.77 -0.13 1.34
CA VAL A 10 8.13 0.15 2.73
C VAL A 10 9.21 -0.83 3.16
N SER A 11 10.30 -0.27 3.70
CA SER A 11 11.39 -1.06 4.28
C SER A 11 10.94 -1.80 5.55
N ARG A 12 11.78 -2.74 6.02
CA ARG A 12 11.57 -3.44 7.30
C ARG A 12 11.45 -2.48 8.50
N ASN A 13 12.00 -1.28 8.40
CA ASN A 13 11.99 -0.28 9.47
C ASN A 13 10.76 0.64 9.40
N TYR A 14 9.75 0.28 8.59
CA TYR A 14 8.54 1.08 8.37
C TYR A 14 8.80 2.46 7.74
N ILE A 15 9.93 2.58 7.03
CA ILE A 15 10.28 3.79 6.28
C ILE A 15 9.92 3.57 4.80
N PRO A 16 9.11 4.44 4.17
CA PRO A 16 8.87 4.37 2.74
C PRO A 16 10.17 4.64 1.98
N ILE A 17 10.55 3.72 1.10
CA ILE A 17 11.80 3.79 0.31
C ILE A 17 11.52 4.05 -1.18
N TYR A 18 10.27 3.87 -1.61
CA TYR A 18 9.83 4.17 -2.97
C TYR A 18 8.34 4.52 -2.95
N GLU A 19 7.97 5.51 -3.75
CA GLU A 19 6.58 5.89 -3.98
C GLU A 19 6.43 6.22 -5.47
N ALA A 20 5.39 5.65 -6.08
CA ALA A 20 5.03 5.92 -7.46
C ALA A 20 3.52 6.01 -7.61
N GLU A 21 3.09 6.89 -8.49
CA GLU A 21 1.72 6.98 -8.92
C GLU A 21 1.60 6.41 -10.32
N VAL A 22 0.65 5.50 -10.49
CA VAL A 22 0.38 4.82 -11.75
C VAL A 22 -0.99 5.27 -12.23
N GLY A 23 -1.06 6.03 -13.32
CA GLY A 23 -2.33 6.48 -13.88
C GLY A 23 -2.19 7.73 -14.74
N THR A 24 -3.29 8.10 -15.41
CA THR A 24 -3.31 9.18 -16.40
C THR A 24 -3.65 10.56 -15.84
N VAL A 25 -3.96 10.65 -14.53
CA VAL A 25 -4.36 11.92 -13.89
C VAL A 25 -3.22 12.39 -13.00
N LEU A 26 -2.66 13.56 -13.31
CA LEU A 26 -1.72 14.27 -12.44
C LEU A 26 -2.40 14.57 -11.11
N LYS A 27 -1.86 14.06 -9.99
CA LYS A 27 -2.48 14.30 -8.68
C LYS A 27 -2.33 15.76 -8.24
N LYS A 28 -3.44 16.27 -7.72
CA LYS A 28 -3.52 17.35 -6.74
C LYS A 28 -2.88 16.86 -5.43
N GLU A 29 -2.13 17.72 -4.73
CA GLU A 29 -1.43 17.40 -3.47
C GLU A 29 -2.35 16.78 -2.40
N GLU A 30 -3.63 17.18 -2.36
CA GLU A 30 -4.66 16.60 -1.47
C GLU A 30 -4.80 15.08 -1.66
N ALA A 31 -4.75 14.59 -2.89
CA ALA A 31 -4.90 13.17 -3.17
C ALA A 31 -3.66 12.39 -2.71
N ALA A 32 -2.45 12.95 -2.81
CA ALA A 32 -1.25 12.31 -2.27
C ALA A 32 -1.36 12.13 -0.74
N GLN A 33 -1.79 13.17 -0.04
CA GLN A 33 -1.97 13.15 1.42
C GLN A 33 -3.05 12.15 1.87
N GLN A 34 -4.11 11.99 1.08
CA GLN A 34 -5.12 10.95 1.31
C GLN A 34 -4.53 9.55 1.17
N HIS A 35 -3.77 9.26 0.10
CA HIS A 35 -3.15 7.96 -0.10
C HIS A 35 -2.17 7.62 1.02
N GLN A 36 -1.36 8.58 1.48
CA GLN A 36 -0.45 8.36 2.61
C GLN A 36 -1.19 7.98 3.89
N SER A 37 -2.32 8.63 4.17
CA SER A 37 -3.16 8.30 5.33
C SER A 37 -3.73 6.88 5.23
N ILE A 38 -4.24 6.49 4.06
CA ILE A 38 -4.81 5.16 3.81
C ILE A 38 -3.71 4.08 3.94
N ILE A 39 -2.55 4.30 3.33
CA ILE A 39 -1.44 3.34 3.36
C ILE A 39 -0.90 3.18 4.79
N HIS A 40 -0.82 4.27 5.55
CA HIS A 40 -0.43 4.21 6.96
C HIS A 40 -1.41 3.37 7.79
N ALA A 41 -2.72 3.56 7.60
CA ALA A 41 -3.74 2.75 8.29
C ALA A 41 -3.70 1.27 7.88
N ALA A 42 -3.46 0.99 6.59
CA ALA A 42 -3.36 -0.38 6.10
C ALA A 42 -2.10 -1.10 6.59
N LEU A 43 -1.02 -0.37 6.88
CA LEU A 43 0.25 -0.94 7.32
C LEU A 43 0.12 -1.74 8.62
N ASP A 44 -0.74 -1.29 9.54
CA ASP A 44 -1.01 -1.99 10.79
C ASP A 44 -1.67 -3.35 10.53
N ILE A 45 -2.64 -3.38 9.59
CA ILE A 45 -3.35 -4.61 9.20
C ILE A 45 -2.41 -5.59 8.49
N VAL A 46 -1.56 -5.09 7.59
CA VAL A 46 -0.57 -5.91 6.86
C VAL A 46 0.41 -6.59 7.82
N GLN A 47 0.86 -5.87 8.86
CA GLN A 47 1.77 -6.43 9.87
C GLN A 47 1.15 -7.61 10.60
N ASP A 48 -0.08 -7.46 11.08
CA ASP A 48 -0.78 -8.56 11.77
C ASP A 48 -1.00 -9.75 10.83
N LEU A 49 -1.45 -9.48 9.60
CA LEU A 49 -1.78 -10.52 8.64
C LEU A 49 -0.54 -11.31 8.19
N ALA A 50 0.63 -10.65 8.05
CA ALA A 50 1.89 -11.28 7.68
C ALA A 50 2.34 -12.41 8.64
N TRP A 51 1.92 -12.37 9.91
CA TRP A 51 2.22 -13.42 10.89
C TRP A 51 1.22 -14.58 10.88
N THR A 52 0.10 -14.46 10.17
CA THR A 52 -0.97 -15.48 10.12
C THR A 52 -0.89 -16.40 8.90
N THR A 53 -0.12 -16.03 7.88
CA THR A 53 -0.04 -16.77 6.62
C THR A 53 1.38 -16.79 6.05
N SER A 54 1.73 -17.86 5.35
CA SER A 54 2.99 -17.96 4.61
C SER A 54 2.88 -17.43 3.17
N ALA A 55 1.70 -16.98 2.74
CA ALA A 55 1.50 -16.39 1.43
C ALA A 55 2.12 -14.98 1.38
N MET A 56 2.94 -14.71 0.35
CA MET A 56 3.54 -13.39 0.18
C MET A 56 2.52 -12.35 -0.32
N PHE A 57 1.53 -12.75 -1.12
CA PHE A 57 0.48 -11.86 -1.58
C PHE A 57 -0.76 -11.95 -0.69
N LEU A 58 -1.08 -10.87 0.02
CA LEU A 58 -2.18 -10.81 0.98
C LEU A 58 -3.51 -10.34 0.36
N LYS A 59 -3.54 -10.14 -0.97
CA LYS A 59 -4.72 -9.66 -1.72
C LYS A 59 -5.23 -8.35 -1.12
N ALA A 60 -6.54 -8.09 -1.19
CA ALA A 60 -7.18 -6.90 -0.61
C ALA A 60 -7.08 -6.93 0.92
N THR A 61 -6.11 -6.19 1.46
CA THR A 61 -5.82 -6.11 2.89
C THR A 61 -6.65 -5.03 3.58
N ASP A 62 -6.98 -3.96 2.85
CA ASP A 62 -7.85 -2.89 3.34
C ASP A 62 -8.66 -2.27 2.18
N ARG A 63 -9.70 -1.51 2.50
CA ARG A 63 -10.52 -0.78 1.53
C ARG A 63 -10.99 0.55 2.10
N PHE A 64 -10.74 1.61 1.35
CA PHE A 64 -11.25 2.95 1.64
C PHE A 64 -12.03 3.51 0.44
N ASN A 65 -13.34 3.67 0.58
CA ASN A 65 -14.24 4.02 -0.53
C ASN A 65 -14.08 3.05 -1.73
N ASP A 66 -13.72 3.58 -2.88
CA ASP A 66 -13.42 2.84 -4.12
C ASP A 66 -11.96 2.39 -4.23
N LEU A 67 -11.10 2.78 -3.29
CA LEU A 67 -9.69 2.39 -3.25
C LEU A 67 -9.56 1.04 -2.53
N VAL A 68 -9.03 0.05 -3.25
CA VAL A 68 -8.69 -1.25 -2.71
C VAL A 68 -7.18 -1.26 -2.43
N VAL A 69 -6.80 -1.54 -1.19
CA VAL A 69 -5.41 -1.67 -0.79
C VAL A 69 -5.03 -3.13 -0.89
N SER A 70 -4.06 -3.46 -1.73
CA SER A 70 -3.48 -4.79 -1.80
C SER A 70 -2.06 -4.77 -1.28
N SER A 71 -1.59 -5.87 -0.70
CA SER A 71 -0.22 -5.91 -0.19
C SER A 71 0.53 -7.19 -0.57
N TYR A 72 1.84 -7.03 -0.71
CA TYR A 72 2.81 -8.10 -0.92
C TYR A 72 3.94 -7.99 0.10
N VAL A 73 4.14 -9.05 0.87
CA VAL A 73 5.20 -9.17 1.87
C VAL A 73 6.30 -10.04 1.29
N THR A 74 7.48 -9.45 1.09
CA THR A 74 8.65 -10.21 0.65
C THR A 74 9.24 -11.04 1.80
N ALA A 75 10.06 -12.05 1.48
CA ALA A 75 10.83 -12.81 2.47
C ALA A 75 11.75 -11.93 3.34
N GLY A 76 12.16 -10.76 2.84
CA GLY A 76 12.96 -9.78 3.57
C GLY A 76 12.17 -8.91 4.56
N HIS A 77 10.83 -9.09 4.64
CA HIS A 77 9.92 -8.19 5.35
C HIS A 77 9.93 -6.76 4.80
N ILE A 78 10.19 -6.64 3.48
CA ILE A 78 9.88 -5.44 2.70
C ILE A 78 8.44 -5.58 2.22
N LEU A 79 7.65 -4.52 2.40
CA LEU A 79 6.23 -4.47 2.10
C LEU A 79 6.02 -3.67 0.82
N LEU A 80 5.21 -4.20 -0.08
CA LEU A 80 4.74 -3.51 -1.27
C LEU A 80 3.24 -3.32 -1.11
N ILE A 81 2.77 -2.09 -1.23
CA ILE A 81 1.36 -1.70 -1.08
C ILE A 81 0.94 -0.96 -2.35
#